data_AF-A0A6J1A1H0-F1
#
_entry.id   AF-A0A6J1A1H0-F1
#
_cell.length_a   1.000
_cell.length_b   1.000
_cell.length_c   1.000
_cell.angle_alpha   90.00
_cell.angle_beta   90.00
_cell.angle_gamma   90.00
#
_symmetry.space_group_name_H-M   'P 1'
#
loop_
_entity.id
_entity.type
_entity.pdbx_description
1 polymer ?
#
loop_
_entity_poly.entity_id
_entity_poly.type
_entity_poly.pdbx_seq_one_letter_code
_entity_poly.pdbx_strand_id
1 'polypeptide(L)'
;MGTPMLPQPQPPSSSSNNLNMASYNNNPYLAISPIAASGRTPMGRICDALNRCGKKVEDATRKAEALADNVWNHLRVSPSLADAAVARLAQGTKLLTEGGHDRLFQQTFQILPGEKLLHAYVCYLSTTSGPVIGTLYISTERIAFCSDYPLCYHASPGYQQWMYYKVVLELDKLATVNPSTNRLIPSEKYIHIVTRDGYEFWFMGFISYDKALKSLTEALQRNRHASLLF
;
A
#
# COMPACT_ATOMS: atom_id res chain seq x y z
N MET A 1 -35.61 0.46 -22.67
CA MET A 1 -34.59 -0.40 -22.04
C MET A 1 -33.50 0.51 -21.48
N GLY A 2 -33.54 0.80 -20.18
CA GLY A 2 -32.55 1.65 -19.53
C GLY A 2 -31.34 0.83 -19.12
N THR A 3 -30.14 1.27 -19.51
CA THR A 3 -28.87 0.72 -19.04
C THR A 3 -28.74 0.88 -17.52
N PRO A 4 -28.30 -0.15 -16.76
CA PRO A 4 -28.09 0.01 -15.33
C PRO A 4 -26.90 0.94 -15.05
N MET A 5 -27.10 1.92 -14.17
CA MET A 5 -26.02 2.76 -13.63
C MET A 5 -25.12 1.89 -12.74
N LEU A 6 -23.82 1.85 -13.06
CA LEU A 6 -22.78 1.34 -12.17
C LEU A 6 -22.61 2.30 -10.97
N PRO A 7 -22.37 1.80 -9.74
CA PRO A 7 -22.10 2.64 -8.58
C PRO A 7 -20.87 3.55 -8.82
N GLN A 8 -21.04 4.85 -8.65
CA GLN A 8 -19.93 5.81 -8.67
C GLN A 8 -19.09 5.67 -7.38
N PRO A 9 -17.75 5.78 -7.46
CA PRO A 9 -16.90 5.93 -6.28
C PRO A 9 -17.27 7.23 -5.54
N GLN A 10 -17.67 7.12 -4.27
CA GLN A 10 -17.95 8.30 -3.44
C GLN A 10 -16.64 8.94 -2.93
N PRO A 11 -16.56 10.28 -2.87
CA PRO A 11 -15.40 10.97 -2.29
C PRO A 11 -15.25 10.64 -0.80
N PRO A 12 -14.02 10.58 -0.26
CA PRO A 12 -13.80 10.22 1.14
C PRO A 12 -14.44 11.25 2.07
N SER A 13 -15.37 10.77 2.90
CA SER A 13 -15.90 11.55 4.02
C SER A 13 -14.79 11.80 5.03
N SER A 14 -14.62 13.06 5.44
CA SER A 14 -13.72 13.48 6.51
C SER A 14 -14.17 12.85 7.83
N SER A 15 -13.60 11.70 8.17
CA SER A 15 -13.79 11.01 9.44
C SER A 15 -12.52 10.22 9.71
N SER A 16 -12.03 10.31 10.95
CA SER A 16 -10.83 9.64 11.45
C SER A 16 -10.68 8.21 10.91
N ASN A 17 -9.44 7.79 10.62
CA ASN A 17 -9.03 6.48 10.08
C ASN A 17 -9.47 5.28 10.96
N ASN A 18 -10.78 5.11 11.15
CA ASN A 18 -11.41 4.06 11.90
C ASN A 18 -11.77 2.94 10.92
N LEU A 19 -11.03 1.84 10.99
CA LEU A 19 -11.34 0.63 10.22
C LEU A 19 -12.47 -0.13 10.93
N ASN A 20 -13.61 -0.33 10.25
CA ASN A 20 -14.75 -1.07 10.80
C ASN A 20 -14.59 -2.59 10.56
N MET A 21 -14.49 -3.39 11.64
CA MET A 21 -14.15 -4.83 11.63
C MET A 21 -15.12 -5.71 10.81
N ALA A 22 -16.37 -5.29 10.62
CA ALA A 22 -17.39 -6.08 9.93
C ALA A 22 -17.01 -6.46 8.49
N SER A 23 -16.17 -5.67 7.83
CA SER A 23 -15.72 -5.93 6.45
C SER A 23 -14.47 -6.83 6.36
N TYR A 24 -13.73 -7.03 7.46
CA TYR A 24 -12.43 -7.68 7.49
C TYR A 24 -12.49 -9.20 7.65
N ASN A 25 -13.52 -9.70 8.34
CA ASN A 25 -13.54 -11.09 8.80
C ASN A 25 -13.78 -12.13 7.69
N ASN A 26 -14.11 -11.69 6.46
CA ASN A 26 -14.53 -12.56 5.36
C ASN A 26 -13.68 -12.41 4.07
N ASN A 27 -12.61 -11.62 4.08
CA ASN A 27 -11.75 -11.46 2.89
C ASN A 27 -10.43 -12.25 3.06
N PRO A 28 -10.20 -13.32 2.28
CA PRO A 28 -9.06 -14.22 2.45
C PRO A 28 -7.71 -13.57 2.09
N TYR A 29 -7.72 -12.41 1.46
CA TYR A 29 -6.52 -11.69 1.03
C TYR A 29 -6.03 -10.66 2.05
N LEU A 30 -6.83 -10.35 3.08
CA LEU A 30 -6.45 -9.41 4.13
C LEU A 30 -5.74 -10.13 5.25
N ALA A 31 -4.50 -9.69 5.55
CA ALA A 31 -3.73 -10.20 6.68
C ALA A 31 -3.61 -9.12 7.76
N ILE A 32 -3.84 -9.52 9.02
CA ILE A 32 -3.70 -8.64 10.17
C ILE A 32 -2.44 -9.02 10.95
N SER A 33 -1.61 -8.03 11.26
CA SER A 33 -0.46 -8.21 12.14
C SER A 33 -0.54 -7.23 13.31
N PRO A 34 -0.98 -7.67 14.51
CA PRO A 34 -1.04 -6.82 15.68
C PRO A 34 0.36 -6.43 16.16
N ILE A 35 0.47 -5.21 16.67
CA ILE A 35 1.67 -4.75 17.38
C ILE A 35 1.54 -5.15 18.85
N ALA A 36 2.58 -5.78 19.40
CA ALA A 36 2.63 -6.12 20.81
C ALA A 36 2.44 -4.87 21.69
N ALA A 37 1.60 -4.98 22.73
CA ALA A 37 1.35 -3.91 23.69
C ALA A 37 2.64 -3.60 24.49
N SER A 38 3.41 -2.64 23.99
CA SER A 38 4.46 -1.96 24.74
C SER A 38 3.84 -0.67 25.28
N GLY A 39 4.18 -0.27 26.51
CA GLY A 39 3.63 0.94 27.16
C GLY A 39 3.89 2.28 26.45
N ARG A 40 4.36 2.27 25.19
CA ARG A 40 4.55 3.43 24.32
C ARG A 40 3.70 3.30 23.06
N THR A 41 3.14 4.42 22.59
CA THR A 41 2.41 4.46 21.31
C THR A 41 3.35 4.15 20.14
N PRO A 42 2.86 3.55 19.04
CA PRO A 42 3.70 3.29 17.86
C PRO A 42 4.35 4.54 17.29
N MET A 43 3.66 5.68 17.38
CA MET A 43 4.22 6.99 17.00
C MET A 43 5.44 7.37 17.83
N GLY A 44 5.44 7.10 19.15
CA GLY A 44 6.61 7.32 19.98
C GLY A 44 7.84 6.53 19.51
N ARG A 45 7.65 5.28 19.06
CA ARG A 45 8.76 4.45 18.54
C ARG A 45 9.29 4.94 17.20
N ILE A 46 8.41 5.42 16.34
CA ILE A 46 8.74 6.00 15.03
C ILE A 46 9.55 7.29 15.23
N CYS A 47 9.11 8.18 16.12
CA CYS A 47 9.83 9.40 16.46
C CYS A 47 11.23 9.11 17.02
N ASP A 48 11.33 8.13 17.92
CA ASP A 48 12.62 7.70 18.47
C ASP A 48 13.56 7.16 17.37
N ALA A 49 13.03 6.43 16.38
CA ALA A 49 13.81 5.92 15.26
C ALA A 49 14.27 7.03 14.31
N LEU A 50 13.41 8.01 14.03
CA LEU A 50 13.74 9.19 13.24
C LEU A 50 14.86 10.00 13.87
N ASN A 51 14.77 10.23 15.18
CA ASN A 51 15.80 10.95 15.95
C ASN A 51 17.16 10.25 15.92
N ARG A 52 17.20 8.92 15.82
CA ARG A 52 18.44 8.14 15.70
C ARG A 52 19.06 8.18 14.29
N CYS A 53 18.28 8.49 13.26
CA CYS A 53 18.71 8.42 11.85
C CYS A 53 19.14 9.80 11.28
N GLY A 54 19.07 10.87 12.07
CA GLY A 54 19.31 12.23 11.59
C GLY A 54 20.78 12.62 11.46
N LYS A 55 21.41 12.38 10.29
CA LYS A 55 22.52 13.22 9.80
C LYS A 55 22.55 13.36 8.26
N LYS A 56 22.48 14.63 7.83
CA LYS A 56 22.88 15.29 6.56
C LYS A 56 22.38 14.70 5.23
N VAL A 57 21.69 15.52 4.44
CA VAL A 57 21.87 15.60 2.97
C VAL A 57 21.66 17.04 2.52
N GLU A 58 22.60 17.56 1.73
CA GLU A 58 22.47 18.77 0.91
C GLU A 58 22.47 18.35 -0.58
N ASP A 59 21.51 18.93 -1.29
CA ASP A 59 21.35 19.19 -2.73
C ASP A 59 21.41 18.10 -3.82
N ALA A 60 20.34 18.11 -4.65
CA ALA A 60 20.41 17.88 -6.10
C ALA A 60 19.16 18.44 -6.82
N THR A 61 19.29 19.60 -7.46
CA THR A 61 18.15 20.30 -8.11
C THR A 61 18.19 20.13 -9.63
N ARG A 62 17.17 19.41 -10.15
CA ARG A 62 16.44 19.52 -11.45
C ARG A 62 15.66 18.23 -11.76
N LYS A 63 16.16 17.07 -11.32
CA LYS A 63 15.39 15.82 -11.21
C LYS A 63 14.47 15.80 -9.97
N ALA A 64 14.70 16.74 -9.06
CA ALA A 64 13.92 16.93 -7.84
C ALA A 64 12.53 17.51 -8.11
N GLU A 65 12.31 18.34 -9.14
CA GLU A 65 10.99 18.98 -9.36
C GLU A 65 9.92 17.96 -9.73
N ALA A 66 10.14 17.13 -10.75
CA ALA A 66 9.21 16.06 -11.10
C ALA A 66 9.07 15.00 -9.99
N LEU A 67 10.14 14.74 -9.22
CA LEU A 67 10.08 13.88 -8.03
C LEU A 67 9.24 14.53 -6.93
N ALA A 68 9.38 15.84 -6.72
CA ALA A 68 8.65 16.63 -5.74
C ALA A 68 7.18 16.76 -6.13
N ASP A 69 6.86 16.96 -7.41
CA ASP A 69 5.48 17.00 -7.91
C ASP A 69 4.78 15.65 -7.70
N ASN A 70 5.45 14.54 -8.03
CA ASN A 70 4.90 13.19 -7.80
C ASN A 70 4.73 12.90 -6.30
N VAL A 71 5.69 13.31 -5.46
CA VAL A 71 5.59 13.17 -4.01
C VAL A 71 4.48 14.07 -3.45
N TRP A 72 4.35 15.30 -3.93
CA TRP A 72 3.33 16.25 -3.52
C TRP A 72 1.94 15.74 -3.88
N ASN A 73 1.76 15.29 -5.12
CA ASN A 73 0.51 14.67 -5.57
C ASN A 73 0.19 13.40 -4.77
N HIS A 74 1.20 12.57 -4.46
CA HIS A 74 1.04 11.42 -3.58
C HIS A 74 0.55 11.83 -2.19
N LEU A 75 1.12 12.88 -1.59
CA LEU A 75 0.72 13.33 -0.27
C LEU A 75 -0.71 13.91 -0.25
N ARG A 76 -1.14 14.54 -1.34
CA ARG A 76 -2.51 15.09 -1.49
C ARG A 76 -3.61 14.04 -1.61
N VAL A 77 -3.27 12.80 -1.94
CA VAL A 77 -4.22 11.67 -1.95
C VAL A 77 -4.68 11.33 -0.53
N SER A 78 -3.85 11.60 0.49
CA SER A 78 -4.19 11.34 1.87
C SER A 78 -5.26 12.31 2.39
N PRO A 79 -6.21 11.85 3.23
CA PRO A 79 -7.10 12.73 3.96
C PRO A 79 -6.35 13.66 4.95
N SER A 80 -5.11 13.29 5.33
CA SER A 80 -4.24 14.09 6.20
C SER A 80 -2.82 14.15 5.64
N LEU A 81 -2.41 15.36 5.23
CA LEU A 81 -1.09 15.63 4.67
C LEU A 81 0.03 15.36 5.68
N ALA A 82 -0.17 15.77 6.94
CA ALA A 82 0.79 15.59 8.01
C ALA A 82 1.00 14.11 8.33
N ASP A 83 -0.08 13.33 8.44
CA ASP A 83 0.02 11.90 8.72
C ASP A 83 0.69 11.14 7.56
N ALA A 84 0.41 11.54 6.32
CA ALA A 84 1.09 10.98 5.16
C ALA A 84 2.59 11.28 5.17
N ALA A 85 2.99 12.51 5.50
CA ALA A 85 4.40 12.87 5.62
C ALA A 85 5.09 12.06 6.73
N VAL A 86 4.46 11.93 7.91
CA VAL A 86 4.98 11.11 9.02
C VAL A 86 5.09 9.65 8.61
N ALA A 87 4.08 9.08 7.95
CA ALA A 87 4.10 7.71 7.45
C ALA A 87 5.27 7.47 6.48
N ARG A 88 5.51 8.42 5.57
CA ARG A 88 6.63 8.33 4.61
C ARG A 88 7.99 8.42 5.29
N LEU A 89 8.14 9.32 6.26
CA LEU A 89 9.36 9.42 7.07
C LEU A 89 9.60 8.12 7.85
N ALA A 90 8.57 7.61 8.52
CA ALA A 90 8.63 6.36 9.27
C ALA A 90 9.07 5.19 8.38
N GLN A 91 8.48 5.06 7.20
CA GLN A 91 8.83 4.01 6.26
C GLN A 91 10.22 4.16 5.68
N GLY A 92 10.66 5.40 5.38
CA GLY A 92 12.03 5.69 4.97
C GLY A 92 13.05 5.27 6.02
N THR A 93 12.79 5.59 7.30
CA THR A 93 13.62 5.12 8.42
C THR A 93 13.62 3.61 8.52
N LYS A 94 12.44 2.97 8.44
CA LYS A 94 12.31 1.51 8.50
C LYS A 94 13.16 0.83 7.43
N LEU A 95 13.06 1.30 6.19
CA LEU A 95 13.85 0.81 5.06
C LEU A 95 15.36 0.89 5.32
N LEU A 96 15.84 2.01 5.87
CA LEU A 96 17.25 2.19 6.20
C LEU A 96 17.68 1.27 7.35
N THR A 97 16.89 1.20 8.42
CA THR A 97 17.24 0.42 9.61
C THR A 97 17.15 -1.09 9.39
N GLU A 98 16.24 -1.55 8.52
CA GLU A 98 16.04 -2.97 8.24
C GLU A 98 16.92 -3.46 7.08
N GLY A 99 17.58 -2.57 6.33
CA GLY A 99 18.55 -2.95 5.30
C GLY A 99 17.96 -3.16 3.92
N GLY A 100 16.96 -2.34 3.55
CA GLY A 100 16.40 -2.30 2.20
C GLY A 100 15.08 -3.07 2.05
N HIS A 101 14.53 -3.01 0.83
CA HIS A 101 13.17 -3.50 0.55
C HIS A 101 13.08 -5.02 0.66
N ASP A 102 14.11 -5.75 0.23
CA ASP A 102 14.16 -7.20 0.33
C ASP A 102 13.97 -7.65 1.77
N ARG A 103 14.81 -7.16 2.70
CA ARG A 103 14.76 -7.54 4.11
C ARG A 103 13.44 -7.15 4.78
N LEU A 104 12.96 -5.94 4.51
CA LEU A 104 11.66 -5.45 4.99
C LEU A 104 10.50 -6.34 4.48
N PHE A 105 10.53 -6.76 3.22
CA PHE A 105 9.54 -7.68 2.66
C PHE A 105 9.55 -9.03 3.38
N GLN A 106 10.73 -9.64 3.58
CA GLN A 106 10.82 -10.95 4.26
C GLN A 106 10.31 -10.86 5.71
N GLN A 107 10.69 -9.80 6.43
CA GLN A 107 10.24 -9.59 7.82
C GLN A 107 8.74 -9.34 7.91
N THR A 108 8.14 -8.72 6.88
CA THR A 108 6.73 -8.34 6.89
C THR A 108 5.81 -9.49 6.48
N PHE A 109 6.20 -10.30 5.49
CA PHE A 109 5.33 -11.30 4.87
C PHE A 109 5.80 -12.74 5.02
N GLN A 110 7.01 -12.97 5.54
CA GLN A 110 7.72 -14.26 5.56
C GLN A 110 7.95 -14.79 4.14
N ILE A 111 9.20 -15.03 3.75
CA ILE A 111 9.50 -15.48 2.38
C ILE A 111 9.07 -16.94 2.17
N LEU A 112 8.38 -17.21 1.05
CA LEU A 112 8.15 -18.56 0.57
C LEU A 112 9.46 -19.15 0.00
N PRO A 113 9.69 -20.48 0.06
CA PRO A 113 10.90 -21.08 -0.47
C PRO A 113 11.17 -20.67 -1.93
N GLY A 114 12.31 -20.02 -2.18
CA GLY A 114 12.70 -19.56 -3.52
C GLY A 114 12.09 -18.24 -3.99
N GLU A 115 11.17 -17.64 -3.21
CA GLU A 115 10.55 -16.36 -3.54
C GLU A 115 11.58 -15.22 -3.53
N LYS A 116 11.57 -14.40 -4.59
CA LYS A 116 12.42 -13.21 -4.70
C LYS A 116 11.58 -11.97 -4.87
N LEU A 117 11.91 -10.92 -4.13
CA LEU A 117 11.33 -9.60 -4.37
C LEU A 117 11.87 -9.06 -5.70
N LEU A 118 10.98 -8.50 -6.53
CA LEU A 118 11.33 -7.90 -7.81
C LEU A 118 11.27 -6.37 -7.72
N HIS A 119 10.16 -5.85 -7.19
CA HIS A 119 9.91 -4.41 -7.16
C HIS A 119 9.12 -3.99 -5.91
N ALA A 120 9.29 -2.72 -5.53
CA ALA A 120 8.50 -2.06 -4.49
C ALA A 120 8.07 -0.67 -4.95
N TYR A 121 6.81 -0.34 -4.73
CA TYR A 121 6.20 0.93 -5.14
C TYR A 121 5.39 1.56 -4.01
N VAL A 122 5.60 2.85 -3.82
CA VAL A 122 4.85 3.66 -2.87
C VAL A 122 3.51 4.03 -3.48
N CYS A 123 2.42 3.75 -2.76
CA CYS A 123 1.05 3.98 -3.22
C CYS A 123 0.07 4.05 -2.04
N TYR A 124 -1.22 4.15 -2.37
CA TYR A 124 -2.32 3.96 -1.44
C TYR A 124 -3.16 2.78 -1.90
N LEU A 125 -3.71 2.03 -0.94
CA LEU A 125 -4.80 1.11 -1.15
C LEU A 125 -6.12 1.82 -0.82
N SER A 126 -7.08 1.80 -1.74
CA SER A 126 -8.43 2.28 -1.45
C SER A 126 -9.15 1.31 -0.52
N THR A 127 -9.71 1.81 0.58
CA THR A 127 -10.54 1.05 1.51
C THR A 127 -11.85 1.77 1.77
N THR A 128 -12.81 1.10 2.40
CA THR A 128 -14.09 1.71 2.79
C THR A 128 -13.93 2.86 3.79
N SER A 129 -12.86 2.85 4.58
CA SER A 129 -12.50 3.94 5.49
C SER A 129 -11.61 5.01 4.84
N GLY A 130 -11.36 4.91 3.53
CA GLY A 130 -10.52 5.83 2.75
C GLY A 130 -9.17 5.24 2.34
N PRO A 131 -8.32 6.05 1.68
CA PRO A 131 -7.01 5.60 1.20
C PRO A 131 -6.04 5.30 2.34
N VAL A 132 -5.45 4.11 2.32
CA VAL A 132 -4.39 3.69 3.25
C VAL A 132 -3.04 3.80 2.56
N ILE A 133 -2.16 4.66 3.06
CA ILE A 133 -0.79 4.81 2.53
C ILE A 133 0.06 3.57 2.83
N GLY A 134 0.82 3.13 1.85
CA GLY A 134 1.67 1.96 2.01
C GLY A 134 2.64 1.70 0.87
N THR A 135 3.24 0.53 0.96
CA THR A 135 4.17 0.01 -0.04
C THR A 135 3.61 -1.27 -0.65
N LEU A 136 3.50 -1.27 -1.97
CA LEU A 136 3.17 -2.44 -2.80
C LEU A 136 4.45 -3.14 -3.22
N TYR A 137 4.58 -4.41 -2.90
CA TYR A 137 5.68 -5.29 -3.24
C TYR A 137 5.22 -6.28 -4.32
N ILE A 138 6.09 -6.53 -5.29
CA ILE A 138 5.90 -7.52 -6.33
C ILE A 138 7.04 -8.52 -6.22
N SER A 139 6.74 -9.77 -5.90
CA SER A 139 7.71 -10.87 -5.88
C SER A 139 7.50 -11.81 -7.07
N THR A 140 8.31 -12.86 -7.17
CA THR A 140 8.11 -13.93 -8.14
C THR A 140 6.85 -14.75 -7.91
N GLU A 141 6.29 -14.72 -6.69
CA GLU A 141 5.15 -15.56 -6.29
C GLU A 141 3.85 -14.78 -6.04
N ARG A 142 3.95 -13.51 -5.60
CA ARG A 142 2.79 -12.74 -5.13
C ARG A 142 2.97 -11.23 -5.27
N ILE A 143 1.84 -10.55 -5.27
CA ILE A 143 1.74 -9.13 -4.97
C ILE A 143 1.38 -9.00 -3.50
N ALA A 144 2.06 -8.12 -2.77
CA ALA A 144 1.75 -7.86 -1.37
C ALA A 144 1.72 -6.37 -1.07
N PHE A 145 0.81 -5.91 -0.25
CA PHE A 145 0.74 -4.54 0.21
C PHE A 145 0.83 -4.49 1.73
N CYS A 146 1.58 -3.52 2.27
CA CYS A 146 1.59 -3.23 3.70
C CYS A 146 1.45 -1.73 3.91
N SER A 147 0.62 -1.32 4.86
CA SER A 147 0.56 0.07 5.30
C SER A 147 1.93 0.52 5.83
N ASP A 148 2.31 1.76 5.55
CA ASP A 148 3.61 2.32 5.95
C ASP A 148 3.68 2.58 7.46
N TYR A 149 2.52 2.78 8.09
CA TYR A 149 2.37 2.94 9.53
C TYR A 149 1.21 2.06 10.02
N PRO A 150 1.22 1.64 11.29
CA PRO A 150 0.14 0.87 11.85
C PRO A 150 -1.10 1.73 12.04
N LEU A 151 -2.25 1.17 11.70
CA LEU A 151 -3.53 1.81 11.85
C LEU A 151 -4.10 1.50 13.23
N CYS A 152 -4.83 2.48 13.75
CA CYS A 152 -5.47 2.42 15.03
C CYS A 152 -6.81 1.69 14.90
N TYR A 153 -7.03 0.68 15.73
CA TYR A 153 -8.26 -0.10 15.76
C TYR A 153 -8.91 0.00 17.14
N HIS A 154 -10.22 0.26 17.16
CA HIS A 154 -11.02 0.33 18.36
C HIS A 154 -11.99 -0.86 18.38
N ALA A 155 -11.66 -1.90 19.14
CA ALA A 155 -12.52 -3.09 19.26
C ALA A 155 -13.76 -2.80 20.11
N SER A 156 -13.56 -2.01 21.17
CA SER A 156 -14.55 -1.58 22.14
C SER A 156 -14.10 -0.24 22.73
N PRO A 157 -15.00 0.57 23.33
CA PRO A 157 -14.61 1.77 24.06
C PRO A 157 -13.50 1.44 25.08
N GLY A 158 -12.36 2.15 25.00
CA GLY A 158 -11.20 1.93 25.88
C GLY A 158 -10.22 0.84 25.43
N TYR A 159 -10.54 0.03 24.41
CA TYR A 159 -9.63 -0.99 23.87
C TYR A 159 -9.12 -0.58 22.48
N GLN A 160 -7.90 -0.04 22.47
CA GLN A 160 -7.22 0.40 21.26
C GLN A 160 -6.06 -0.53 20.92
N GLN A 161 -6.07 -1.08 19.71
CA GLN A 161 -5.03 -1.95 19.19
C GLN A 161 -4.43 -1.34 17.93
N TRP A 162 -3.11 -1.44 17.77
CA TRP A 162 -2.43 -0.96 16.56
C TRP A 162 -2.05 -2.14 15.69
N MET A 163 -2.36 -2.05 14.40
CA MET A 163 -2.19 -3.14 13.45
C MET A 163 -1.74 -2.62 12.09
N TYR A 164 -0.85 -3.34 11.42
CA TYR A 164 -0.56 -3.05 10.01
C TYR A 164 -1.66 -3.61 9.13
N TYR A 165 -2.12 -2.81 8.15
CA TYR A 165 -3.02 -3.28 7.11
C TYR A 165 -2.21 -3.99 6.04
N LYS A 166 -2.48 -5.27 5.79
CA LYS A 166 -1.77 -6.04 4.78
C LYS A 166 -2.73 -6.71 3.80
N VAL A 167 -2.32 -6.75 2.54
CA VAL A 167 -2.96 -7.53 1.48
C VAL A 167 -1.92 -8.46 0.88
N VAL A 168 -2.28 -9.73 0.63
CA VAL A 168 -1.42 -10.68 -0.06
C VAL A 168 -2.21 -11.35 -1.17
N LEU A 169 -1.76 -11.20 -2.42
CA LEU A 169 -2.38 -11.74 -3.62
C LEU A 169 -1.38 -12.65 -4.34
N GLU A 170 -1.58 -13.96 -4.27
CA GLU A 170 -0.76 -14.91 -5.04
C GLU A 170 -0.98 -14.69 -6.55
N LEU A 171 0.09 -14.75 -7.34
CA LEU A 171 0.04 -14.41 -8.76
C LEU A 171 -0.87 -15.35 -9.56
N ASP A 172 -0.99 -16.61 -9.14
CA ASP A 172 -1.86 -17.62 -9.74
C ASP A 172 -3.36 -17.29 -9.58
N LYS A 173 -3.73 -16.63 -8.47
CA LYS A 173 -5.07 -16.14 -8.17
C LYS A 173 -5.43 -14.83 -8.85
N LEU A 174 -4.49 -14.19 -9.55
CA LEU A 174 -4.78 -12.94 -10.26
C LEU A 174 -5.51 -13.20 -11.57
N ALA A 175 -6.62 -12.50 -11.77
CA ALA A 175 -7.34 -12.48 -13.03
C ALA A 175 -6.81 -11.37 -13.94
N THR A 176 -6.81 -10.11 -13.49
CA THR A 176 -6.43 -8.96 -14.33
C THR A 176 -5.72 -7.86 -13.55
N VAL A 177 -4.91 -7.09 -14.28
CA VAL A 177 -4.32 -5.82 -13.83
C VAL A 177 -4.70 -4.79 -14.88
N ASN A 178 -5.53 -3.81 -14.52
CA ASN A 178 -6.08 -2.83 -15.44
C ASN A 178 -5.71 -1.40 -15.02
N PRO A 179 -5.18 -0.56 -15.92
CA PRO A 179 -5.07 0.87 -15.65
C PRO A 179 -6.45 1.52 -15.65
N SER A 180 -6.64 2.53 -14.81
CA SER A 180 -7.84 3.37 -14.79
C SER A 180 -7.47 4.81 -14.42
N THR A 181 -8.29 5.77 -14.82
CA THR A 181 -8.10 7.18 -14.52
C THR A 181 -9.41 7.81 -14.07
N ASN A 182 -9.34 8.76 -13.14
CA ASN A 182 -10.52 9.53 -12.76
C ASN A 182 -10.94 10.39 -13.96
N ARG A 183 -12.20 10.27 -14.37
CA ARG A 183 -12.75 11.02 -15.50
C ARG A 183 -12.78 12.53 -15.26
N LEU A 184 -12.95 12.93 -13.99
CA LEU A 184 -13.00 14.33 -13.58
C LEU A 184 -11.61 14.89 -13.28
N ILE A 185 -10.69 14.04 -12.82
CA ILE A 185 -9.33 14.43 -12.43
C ILE A 185 -8.33 13.51 -13.15
N PRO A 186 -7.97 13.77 -14.42
CA PRO A 186 -7.14 12.87 -15.21
C PRO A 186 -5.74 12.59 -14.63
N SER A 187 -5.26 13.44 -13.71
CA SER A 187 -4.01 13.21 -12.96
C SER A 187 -4.13 12.12 -11.89
N GLU A 188 -5.34 11.76 -11.46
CA GLU A 188 -5.59 10.64 -10.55
C GLU A 188 -5.65 9.35 -11.36
N LYS A 189 -4.54 8.60 -11.28
CA LYS A 189 -4.39 7.30 -11.92
C LYS A 189 -4.53 6.18 -10.90
N TYR A 190 -5.19 5.10 -11.30
CA TYR A 190 -5.46 3.92 -10.50
C TYR A 190 -4.97 2.67 -11.22
N ILE A 191 -4.56 1.68 -10.44
CA ILE A 191 -4.34 0.33 -10.90
C ILE A 191 -5.38 -0.55 -10.23
N HIS A 192 -6.26 -1.14 -11.04
CA HIS A 192 -7.30 -2.06 -10.61
C HIS A 192 -6.79 -3.49 -10.75
N ILE A 193 -6.72 -4.21 -9.63
CA ILE A 193 -6.32 -5.62 -9.59
C ILE A 193 -7.54 -6.46 -9.24
N VAL A 194 -7.85 -7.46 -10.06
CA VAL A 194 -8.97 -8.37 -9.87
C VAL A 194 -8.45 -9.78 -9.69
N THR A 195 -8.92 -10.50 -8.68
CA THR A 195 -8.63 -11.91 -8.45
C THR A 195 -9.62 -12.82 -9.18
N ARG A 196 -9.27 -14.09 -9.39
CA ARG A 196 -10.09 -15.06 -10.13
C ARG A 196 -11.41 -15.38 -9.44
N ASP A 197 -11.46 -15.24 -8.11
CA ASP A 197 -12.65 -15.38 -7.28
C ASP A 197 -13.44 -14.07 -7.11
N GLY A 198 -13.06 -13.01 -7.84
CA GLY A 198 -13.86 -11.80 -8.00
C GLY A 198 -13.62 -10.69 -6.97
N TYR A 199 -12.57 -10.79 -6.15
CA TYR A 199 -12.19 -9.68 -5.27
C TYR A 199 -11.45 -8.60 -6.07
N GLU A 200 -11.75 -7.34 -5.73
CA GLU A 200 -11.22 -6.16 -6.40
C GLU A 200 -10.36 -5.33 -5.45
N PHE A 201 -9.20 -4.89 -5.93
CA PHE A 201 -8.27 -4.04 -5.19
C PHE A 201 -7.88 -2.83 -6.04
N TRP A 202 -8.10 -1.64 -5.48
CA TRP A 202 -7.84 -0.37 -6.15
C TRP A 202 -6.64 0.31 -5.51
N PHE A 203 -5.54 0.39 -6.25
CA PHE A 203 -4.34 1.11 -5.84
C PHE A 203 -4.26 2.45 -6.54
N MET A 204 -3.80 3.48 -5.83
CA MET A 204 -3.77 4.85 -6.33
C MET A 204 -2.60 5.65 -5.76
N GLY A 205 -2.41 6.87 -6.25
CA GLY A 205 -1.40 7.79 -5.73
C GLY A 205 0.03 7.24 -5.84
N PHE A 206 0.34 6.49 -6.90
CA PHE A 206 1.68 5.95 -7.09
C PHE A 206 2.69 7.07 -7.36
N ILE A 207 3.81 7.07 -6.63
CA ILE A 207 4.94 7.97 -6.97
C ILE A 207 5.56 7.60 -8.34
N SER A 208 5.46 6.33 -8.74
CA SER A 208 6.00 5.83 -10.00
C SER A 208 4.98 4.95 -10.74
N TYR A 209 3.82 5.54 -11.08
CA TYR A 209 2.67 4.85 -11.66
C TYR A 209 3.02 3.98 -12.88
N ASP A 210 3.66 4.56 -13.91
CA ASP A 210 3.89 3.84 -15.16
C ASP A 210 4.84 2.64 -14.98
N LYS A 211 5.81 2.78 -14.05
CA LYS A 211 6.71 1.67 -13.67
C LYS A 211 5.95 0.59 -12.92
N ALA A 212 5.10 0.97 -11.97
CA ALA A 212 4.29 0.02 -11.19
C ALA A 212 3.35 -0.78 -12.11
N LEU A 213 2.62 -0.11 -12.99
CA LEU A 213 1.72 -0.74 -13.94
C LEU A 213 2.45 -1.72 -14.86
N LYS A 214 3.60 -1.31 -15.40
CA LYS A 214 4.44 -2.16 -16.24
C LYS A 214 4.87 -3.42 -15.48
N SER A 215 5.47 -3.26 -14.30
CA SER A 215 5.96 -4.39 -13.51
C SER A 215 4.85 -5.34 -13.04
N LEU A 216 3.67 -4.83 -12.69
CA LEU A 216 2.49 -5.65 -12.36
C LEU A 216 2.01 -6.46 -13.56
N THR A 217 1.95 -5.83 -14.73
CA THR A 217 1.53 -6.49 -15.98
C THR A 217 2.52 -7.60 -16.37
N GLU A 218 3.82 -7.32 -16.26
CA GLU A 218 4.87 -8.31 -16.54
C GLU A 218 4.83 -9.50 -15.56
N ALA A 219 4.58 -9.24 -14.27
CA ALA A 219 4.43 -10.31 -13.27
C ALA A 219 3.23 -11.23 -13.59
N LEU A 220 2.08 -10.64 -13.95
CA LEU A 220 0.88 -11.40 -14.35
C LEU A 220 1.13 -12.24 -15.61
N GLN A 221 1.77 -11.66 -16.63
CA GLN A 221 2.07 -12.37 -17.87
C GLN A 221 3.04 -13.53 -17.64
N ARG A 222 4.10 -13.31 -16.84
CA ARG A 222 5.07 -14.35 -16.51
C ARG A 222 4.42 -15.54 -15.80
N ASN A 223 3.56 -15.28 -14.82
CA ASN A 223 2.83 -16.32 -14.11
C ASN A 223 1.96 -17.15 -15.09
N ARG A 224 1.20 -16.48 -15.97
CA ARG A 224 0.39 -17.18 -16.99
C ARG A 224 1.23 -18.05 -17.92
N HIS A 225 2.42 -17.60 -18.32
CA HIS A 225 3.32 -18.42 -19.13
C HIS A 225 3.86 -19.63 -18.36
N ALA A 226 4.20 -19.47 -17.08
CA ALA A 226 4.64 -20.58 -16.23
C ALA A 226 3.53 -21.62 -16.05
N SER A 227 2.27 -21.19 -15.89
CA SER A 227 1.11 -22.10 -15.77
C SER A 227 0.74 -22.86 -17.06
N LEU A 228 1.31 -22.52 -18.22
CA LEU A 228 1.09 -23.23 -19.48
C LEU A 228 2.17 -24.27 -19.78
N LEU A 229 3.26 -24.28 -19.01
CA LEU A 229 4.41 -25.19 -19.18
C LEU A 229 4.33 -26.42 -18.25
N PHE A 230 3.26 -26.54 -17.46
CA PHE A 230 2.93 -27.65 -16.58
C PHE A 230 1.46 -28.01 -16.75
#